data_AF-A0A087TP25-F1
#
_entry.id   AF-A0A087TP25-F1
#
_cell.length_a   1.000
_cell.length_b   1.000
_cell.length_c   1.000
_cell.angle_alpha   90.00
_cell.angle_beta   90.00
_cell.angle_gamma   90.00
#
_symmetry.space_group_name_H-M   'P 1'
#
loop_
_entity.id
_entity.type
_entity.pdbx_description
1 polymer ?
#
loop_
_entity_poly.entity_id
_entity_poly.type
_entity_poly.pdbx_seq_one_letter_code
_entity_poly.pdbx_strand_id
1 'polypeptide(L)'
;MSLHPQVINSVTVSELQELSFSQLSLHEKITIKKLLGRSTPDILICHPGVRNKKKYIRSFNSKWYQRKNWLCGYEVKNALFYFPCLLFGGDVTWTKDGFRNINKMKEKTEKHQKPKKH
;
A
#
# COMPACT_ATOMS: atom_id res chain seq x y z
N MET A 1 23.11 3.23 13.86
CA MET A 1 21.97 3.87 14.54
C MET A 1 20.92 2.81 14.78
N SER A 2 20.90 2.23 15.97
CA SER A 2 19.98 1.17 16.35
C SER A 2 18.60 1.79 16.59
N LEU A 3 17.58 1.26 15.92
CA LEU A 3 16.19 1.69 16.14
C LEU A 3 15.81 1.41 17.60
N HIS A 4 15.32 2.45 18.28
CA HIS A 4 14.92 2.40 19.69
C HIS A 4 13.72 1.45 19.88
N PRO A 5 13.65 0.64 20.96
CA PRO A 5 12.64 -0.41 21.14
C PRO A 5 11.17 0.05 21.19
N GLN A 6 10.91 1.35 21.21
CA GLN A 6 9.59 1.93 21.45
C GLN A 6 8.81 2.30 20.16
N VAL A 7 9.34 1.99 18.98
CA VAL A 7 8.76 2.36 17.66
C VAL A 7 7.90 1.24 17.05
N ILE A 8 7.70 0.11 17.74
CA ILE A 8 7.24 -1.14 17.09
C ILE A 8 5.71 -1.31 17.03
N ASN A 9 4.91 -0.39 17.58
CA ASN A 9 3.46 -0.64 17.69
C ASN A 9 2.61 -0.15 16.50
N SER A 10 3.08 0.77 15.65
CA SER A 10 2.45 1.09 14.36
C SER A 10 3.30 2.08 13.56
N VAL A 11 4.08 1.61 12.59
CA VAL A 11 4.78 2.46 11.64
C VAL A 11 3.82 2.80 10.50
N THR A 12 3.57 4.09 10.34
CA THR A 12 2.76 4.69 9.28
C THR A 12 3.48 4.66 7.93
N VAL A 13 2.73 4.76 6.83
CA VAL A 13 3.35 4.85 5.49
C VAL A 13 4.25 6.09 5.37
N SER A 14 3.98 7.17 6.10
CA SER A 14 4.85 8.35 6.18
C SER A 14 6.23 7.97 6.73
N GLU A 15 6.28 7.30 7.89
CA GLU A 15 7.54 6.86 8.49
C GLU A 15 8.27 5.86 7.60
N LEU A 16 7.55 4.97 6.90
CA LEU A 16 8.18 4.13 5.88
C LEU A 16 8.77 5.00 4.75
N GLN A 17 8.07 6.02 4.25
CA GLN A 17 8.59 6.87 3.17
C GLN A 17 9.79 7.73 3.58
N GLU A 18 9.85 8.19 4.84
CA GLU A 18 10.96 8.96 5.40
C GLU A 18 12.15 8.06 5.78
N LEU A 19 11.90 6.79 6.11
CA LEU A 19 12.96 5.82 6.32
C LEU A 19 13.68 5.55 5.00
N SER A 20 14.98 5.86 4.98
CA SER A 20 15.86 5.42 3.89
C SER A 20 16.05 3.90 3.95
N PHE A 21 15.08 3.13 3.44
CA PHE A 21 15.15 1.67 3.39
C PHE A 21 16.37 1.15 2.64
N SER A 22 16.98 1.95 1.76
CA SER A 22 18.28 1.62 1.15
C SER A 22 19.38 1.40 2.20
N GLN A 23 19.29 2.06 3.35
CA GLN A 23 20.25 1.97 4.45
C GLN A 23 19.96 0.84 5.44
N LEU A 24 18.74 0.26 5.39
CA LEU A 24 18.36 -0.87 6.25
C LEU A 24 18.86 -2.19 5.69
N SER A 25 19.41 -3.03 6.57
CA SER A 25 19.82 -4.39 6.25
C SER A 25 18.64 -5.26 5.83
N LEU A 26 18.92 -6.35 5.12
CA LEU A 26 17.88 -7.31 4.72
C LEU A 26 17.14 -7.88 5.94
N HIS A 27 17.87 -8.13 7.03
CA HIS A 27 17.29 -8.64 8.27
C HIS A 27 16.30 -7.63 8.88
N GLU A 28 16.68 -6.35 8.97
CA GLU A 28 15.78 -5.29 9.48
C GLU A 28 14.52 -5.14 8.63
N LYS A 29 14.64 -5.21 7.30
CA LYS A 29 13.47 -5.18 6.39
C LYS A 29 12.53 -6.35 6.62
N ILE A 30 13.07 -7.56 6.83
CA ILE A 30 12.28 -8.76 7.14
C ILE A 30 11.61 -8.63 8.50
N THR A 31 12.33 -8.11 9.50
CA THR A 31 11.82 -7.88 10.86
C THR A 31 10.69 -6.86 10.84
N ILE A 32 10.85 -5.74 10.14
CA ILE A 32 9.78 -4.75 9.91
C ILE A 32 8.58 -5.43 9.25
N LYS A 33 8.79 -6.19 8.16
CA LYS A 33 7.69 -6.89 7.49
C LYS A 33 6.92 -7.86 8.41
N LYS A 34 7.62 -8.51 9.35
CA LYS A 34 7.04 -9.51 10.26
C LYS A 34 6.37 -8.88 11.49
N LEU A 35 6.97 -7.85 12.09
CA LEU A 35 6.52 -7.27 13.36
C LEU A 35 5.46 -6.17 13.18
N LEU A 36 5.55 -5.36 12.12
CA LEU A 36 4.75 -4.14 12.00
C LEU A 36 3.34 -4.32 11.46
N GLY A 37 3.05 -5.49 10.89
CA GLY A 37 1.81 -5.70 10.16
C GLY A 37 1.67 -4.72 8.99
N ARG A 38 0.44 -4.45 8.57
CA ARG A 38 0.12 -3.49 7.50
C ARG A 38 -0.97 -2.55 7.97
N SER A 39 -0.84 -1.27 7.64
CA SER A 39 -1.89 -0.29 7.93
C SER A 39 -3.09 -0.54 7.00
N THR A 40 -4.27 -0.75 7.57
CA THR A 40 -5.52 -0.98 6.82
C THR A 40 -6.59 0.04 7.22
N PRO A 41 -6.30 1.34 7.08
CA PRO A 41 -7.25 2.39 7.45
C PRO A 41 -8.45 2.42 6.52
N ASP A 42 -9.55 3.00 6.99
CA ASP A 42 -10.74 3.25 6.18
C ASP A 42 -10.50 4.45 5.26
N ILE A 43 -10.03 4.15 4.05
CA ILE A 43 -9.70 5.14 3.04
C ILE A 43 -10.95 5.58 2.28
N LEU A 44 -11.12 6.89 2.18
CA LEU A 44 -12.25 7.54 1.50
C LEU A 44 -11.88 7.92 0.06
N ILE A 45 -11.50 6.93 -0.75
CA ILE A 45 -11.36 7.14 -2.19
C ILE A 45 -12.72 6.87 -2.85
N CYS A 46 -13.16 7.79 -3.70
CA CYS A 46 -14.39 7.67 -4.48
C CYS A 46 -14.13 8.13 -5.92
N HIS A 47 -14.72 7.43 -6.89
CA HIS A 47 -14.68 7.80 -8.31
C HIS A 47 -16.08 7.77 -8.91
N PRO A 48 -16.49 8.83 -9.64
CA PRO A 48 -17.71 8.78 -10.43
C PRO A 48 -17.55 7.80 -11.59
N GLY A 49 -18.65 7.16 -11.96
CA GLY A 49 -18.71 6.25 -13.10
C GLY A 49 -20.07 6.34 -13.79
N VAL A 50 -20.10 5.91 -15.05
CA VAL A 50 -21.32 5.82 -15.85
C VAL A 50 -21.41 4.42 -16.42
N ARG A 51 -22.55 3.75 -16.22
CA ARG A 51 -22.85 2.44 -16.81
C ARG A 51 -24.28 2.46 -17.29
N ASN A 52 -24.51 2.09 -18.54
CA ASN A 52 -25.85 2.07 -19.16
C ASN A 52 -26.61 3.39 -18.95
N LYS A 53 -25.94 4.52 -19.22
CA LYS A 53 -26.47 5.90 -19.03
C LYS A 53 -26.84 6.27 -17.57
N LYS A 54 -26.63 5.40 -16.59
CA LYS A 54 -26.81 5.68 -15.16
C LYS A 54 -25.49 6.09 -14.52
N LYS A 55 -25.49 7.22 -13.81
CA LYS A 55 -24.36 7.69 -12.99
C LYS A 55 -24.31 6.89 -11.68
N TYR A 56 -23.13 6.52 -11.24
CA TYR A 56 -22.90 5.88 -9.95
C TYR A 56 -21.57 6.33 -9.35
N ILE A 57 -21.38 6.14 -8.05
CA ILE A 57 -20.10 6.39 -7.36
C ILE A 57 -19.51 5.04 -6.97
N ARG A 58 -18.25 4.81 -7.32
CA ARG A 58 -17.47 3.68 -6.82
C ARG A 58 -16.58 4.16 -5.69
N SER A 59 -16.81 3.64 -4.49
CA SER A 59 -15.96 3.86 -3.33
C SER A 59 -14.98 2.71 -3.11
N PHE A 60 -13.91 2.99 -2.37
CA PHE A 60 -13.00 1.96 -1.90
C PHE A 60 -13.74 1.08 -0.88
N ASN A 61 -13.43 -0.21 -0.87
CA ASN A 61 -14.04 -1.16 0.04
C ASN A 61 -12.93 -1.85 0.84
N SER A 62 -12.95 -1.71 2.16
CA SER A 62 -11.94 -2.26 3.07
C SER A 62 -11.78 -3.79 2.97
N LYS A 63 -12.77 -4.52 2.42
CA LYS A 63 -12.63 -5.96 2.06
C LYS A 63 -11.46 -6.22 1.11
N TRP A 64 -10.97 -5.22 0.39
CA TRP A 64 -9.76 -5.36 -0.42
C TRP A 64 -8.50 -5.65 0.40
N TYR A 65 -8.40 -5.15 1.63
CA TYR A 65 -7.30 -5.51 2.52
C TYR A 65 -7.31 -6.98 2.91
N GLN A 66 -8.50 -7.60 3.03
CA GLN A 66 -8.64 -9.02 3.29
C GLN A 66 -8.28 -9.84 2.04
N ARG A 67 -8.75 -9.41 0.87
CA ARG A 67 -8.46 -10.07 -0.43
C ARG A 67 -6.99 -10.00 -0.82
N LYS A 68 -6.28 -8.95 -0.39
CA LYS A 68 -4.90 -8.66 -0.80
C LYS A 68 -4.10 -8.32 0.44
N ASN A 69 -3.48 -9.35 1.01
CA ASN A 69 -2.76 -9.29 2.28
C ASN A 69 -1.47 -8.45 2.28
N TRP A 70 -1.11 -7.86 1.16
CA TRP A 70 0.01 -6.94 1.01
C TRP A 70 -0.44 -5.49 0.80
N LEU A 71 -1.75 -5.27 0.63
CA LEU A 71 -2.31 -3.96 0.37
C LEU A 71 -2.29 -3.15 1.66
N CYS A 72 -1.66 -1.98 1.60
CA CYS A 72 -1.59 -1.03 2.69
C CYS A 72 -2.36 0.22 2.31
N GLY A 73 -3.03 0.83 3.27
CA GLY A 73 -3.65 2.13 3.11
C GLY A 73 -2.83 3.22 3.77
N TYR A 74 -2.88 4.42 3.20
CA TYR A 74 -2.36 5.63 3.82
C TYR A 74 -3.40 6.75 3.80
N GLU A 75 -3.88 7.13 4.98
CA GLU A 75 -4.93 8.14 5.16
C GLU A 75 -4.50 9.53 4.69
N VAL A 76 -3.28 9.97 5.06
CA VAL A 76 -2.78 11.33 4.76
C VAL A 76 -2.75 11.59 3.25
N LYS A 77 -2.29 10.60 2.45
CA LYS A 77 -2.31 10.70 0.98
C LYS A 77 -3.63 10.24 0.36
N ASN A 78 -4.55 9.72 1.17
CA ASN A 78 -5.79 9.05 0.77
C ASN A 78 -5.53 8.07 -0.40
N ALA A 79 -4.55 7.19 -0.24
CA ALA A 79 -4.03 6.35 -1.31
C ALA A 79 -3.61 4.95 -0.82
N LEU A 80 -3.59 4.00 -1.75
CA LEU A 80 -3.21 2.61 -1.49
C LEU A 80 -1.77 2.35 -1.91
N PHE A 81 -1.04 1.57 -1.13
CA PHE A 81 0.36 1.22 -1.36
C PHE A 81 0.56 -0.30 -1.32
N TYR A 82 1.67 -0.77 -1.89
CA TYR A 82 2.09 -2.16 -1.79
C TYR A 82 3.15 -2.26 -0.71
N PHE A 83 2.78 -2.87 0.43
CA PHE A 83 3.64 -2.88 1.62
C PHE A 83 5.05 -3.44 1.37
N PRO A 84 5.24 -4.57 0.65
CA PRO A 84 6.59 -5.02 0.34
C PRO A 84 7.37 -4.07 -0.59
N CYS A 85 6.73 -3.32 -1.48
CA CYS A 85 7.45 -2.39 -2.37
C CYS A 85 7.88 -1.14 -1.62
N LEU A 86 7.18 -0.75 -0.54
CA LEU A 86 7.67 0.29 0.36
C LEU A 86 9.03 -0.12 0.96
N LEU A 87 9.20 -1.40 1.31
CA LEU A 87 10.43 -1.91 1.95
C LEU A 87 11.55 -2.26 0.97
N PHE A 88 11.21 -2.88 -0.16
CA PHE A 88 12.17 -3.46 -1.11
C PHE A 88 12.29 -2.66 -2.41
N GLY A 89 11.55 -1.57 -2.55
CA GLY A 89 11.44 -0.82 -3.79
C GLY A 89 10.46 -1.45 -4.78
N GLY A 90 10.12 -0.70 -5.82
CA GLY A 90 9.17 -1.13 -6.85
C GLY A 90 8.66 0.02 -7.70
N ASP A 91 7.53 -0.21 -8.36
CA ASP A 91 6.83 0.81 -9.16
C ASP A 91 6.49 2.03 -8.28
N VAL A 92 6.80 3.22 -8.79
CA VAL A 92 6.58 4.53 -8.12
C VAL A 92 5.14 4.68 -7.67
N THR A 93 4.19 4.13 -8.43
CA THR A 93 2.75 4.12 -8.11
C THR A 93 2.47 3.49 -6.75
N TRP A 94 3.22 2.45 -6.38
CA TRP A 94 2.99 1.65 -5.18
C TRP A 94 3.93 2.00 -4.03
N THR A 95 4.88 2.91 -4.24
CA THR A 95 5.93 3.26 -3.28
C THR A 95 5.89 4.73 -2.88
N LYS A 96 5.74 5.66 -3.83
CA LYS A 96 5.79 7.11 -3.56
C LYS A 96 4.43 7.78 -3.70
N ASP A 97 3.78 7.58 -4.84
CA ASP A 97 2.59 8.36 -5.20
C ASP A 97 1.31 7.82 -4.56
N GLY A 98 1.24 6.50 -4.45
CA GLY A 98 0.07 5.78 -4.00
C GLY A 98 -0.98 5.62 -5.09
N PHE A 99 -1.59 4.45 -5.12
CA PHE A 99 -2.66 4.11 -6.03
C PHE A 99 -4.00 4.64 -5.55
N ARG A 100 -4.65 5.49 -6.35
CA ARG A 100 -5.96 6.09 -6.05
C ARG A 100 -7.08 5.65 -6.99
N ASN A 101 -6.79 4.97 -8.10
CA ASN A 101 -7.81 4.71 -9.12
C ASN A 101 -8.59 3.40 -8.87
N ILE A 102 -9.66 3.46 -8.09
CA ILE A 102 -10.41 2.23 -7.71
C ILE A 102 -11.01 1.51 -8.93
N ASN A 103 -11.35 2.24 -9.99
CA ASN A 103 -11.92 1.65 -11.21
C ASN A 103 -10.95 0.64 -11.84
N LYS A 104 -9.64 0.92 -11.78
CA LYS A 104 -8.58 0.05 -12.29
C LYS A 104 -7.97 -0.86 -11.23
N MET A 105 -8.53 -0.92 -10.01
CA MET A 105 -7.84 -1.58 -8.92
C MET A 105 -7.68 -3.08 -9.13
N LYS A 106 -8.73 -3.78 -9.59
CA LYS A 106 -8.65 -5.22 -9.90
C LYS A 106 -7.53 -5.49 -10.90
N GLU A 107 -7.55 -4.77 -12.02
CA GLU A 107 -6.55 -4.90 -13.09
C GLU A 107 -5.13 -4.63 -12.58
N LYS A 108 -4.91 -3.52 -11.87
CA LYS A 108 -3.57 -3.15 -11.41
C LYS A 108 -3.03 -4.09 -10.34
N THR A 109 -3.90 -4.56 -9.44
CA THR A 109 -3.56 -5.54 -8.40
C THR A 109 -3.17 -6.88 -9.02
N GLU A 110 -3.92 -7.36 -10.02
CA GLU A 110 -3.61 -8.61 -10.73
C GLU A 110 -2.32 -8.50 -11.56
N LYS A 111 -2.15 -7.39 -12.29
CA LYS A 111 -0.91 -7.14 -13.07
C LYS A 111 0.32 -7.08 -12.18
N HIS A 112 0.21 -6.47 -11.00
CA HIS A 112 1.34 -6.34 -10.08
C HIS A 112 1.72 -7.66 -9.40
N GLN A 113 0.74 -8.53 -9.13
CA GLN A 113 0.98 -9.87 -8.55
C GLN A 113 1.59 -10.87 -9.53
N LYS A 114 1.39 -10.68 -10.84
CA LYS A 114 1.96 -11.60 -11.83
C LYS A 114 3.48 -11.50 -11.76
N PRO A 115 4.20 -12.61 -11.55
CA PRO A 115 5.65 -12.60 -11.70
C PRO A 115 5.96 -12.09 -13.11
N LYS A 116 6.89 -11.15 -13.22
CA LYS A 116 7.42 -10.78 -14.53
C LYS A 116 8.02 -12.07 -15.10
N LYS A 117 7.38 -12.63 -16.13
CA LYS A 117 7.96 -13.77 -16.86
C LYS A 117 9.33 -13.29 -17.36
N HIS A 118 10.35 -14.00 -16.92
CA HIS A 118 11.72 -13.79 -17.36
C HIS A 118 11.99 -14.62 -18.61
#